data_AF-A0A7S0CGL8-F1
#
_entry.id   AF-A0A7S0CGL8-F1
#
_cell.length_a   1.000
_cell.length_b   1.000
_cell.length_c   1.000
_cell.angle_alpha   90.00
_cell.angle_beta   90.00
_cell.angle_gamma   90.00
#
_symmetry.space_group_name_H-M   'P 1'
#
loop_
_entity.id
_entity.type
_entity.pdbx_description
1 polymer ?
#
loop_
_entity_poly.entity_id
_entity_poly.type
_entity_poly.pdbx_seq_one_letter_code
_entity_poly.pdbx_strand_id
1 'polypeptide(L)'
;VDPSVAREIILSVSLPLANLHFIGICHRDLKPENVLLRQSANANKLLCHQNVQLCDFGQCAENCQSSDSENQWLTELCGSPGFFAQEMILWGETYNGNAVN
;
A
#
# COMPACT_ATOMS: atom_id res chain seq x y z
N VAL A 1 16.94 0.16 14.48
CA VAL A 1 15.71 -0.67 14.47
C VAL A 1 16.13 -2.09 14.23
N ASP A 2 15.59 -3.07 14.96
CA ASP A 2 15.89 -4.48 14.73
C ASP A 2 15.34 -4.90 13.34
N PRO A 3 16.17 -5.44 12.43
CA PRO A 3 15.73 -5.87 11.10
C PRO A 3 14.57 -6.88 11.13
N SER A 4 14.47 -7.69 12.19
CA SER A 4 13.39 -8.67 12.34
C SER A 4 12.03 -7.99 12.51
N VAL A 5 11.96 -6.91 13.30
CA VAL A 5 10.75 -6.12 13.52
C VAL A 5 10.32 -5.41 12.22
N ALA A 6 11.28 -4.83 11.49
CA ALA A 6 10.99 -4.20 10.20
C ALA A 6 10.41 -5.22 9.20
N ARG A 7 10.99 -6.42 9.13
CA ARG A 7 10.49 -7.52 8.28
C ARG A 7 9.07 -7.92 8.66
N GLU A 8 8.76 -8.06 9.94
CA GLU A 8 7.42 -8.42 10.41
C GLU A 8 6.37 -7.38 10.02
N ILE A 9 6.70 -6.10 10.14
CA ILE A 9 5.81 -5.00 9.75
C ILE A 9 5.57 -5.01 8.24
N ILE A 10 6.63 -5.11 7.43
CA ILE A 10 6.52 -5.13 5.95
C ILE A 10 5.65 -6.31 5.49
N LEU A 11 5.89 -7.51 6.02
CA LEU A 11 5.08 -8.69 5.71
C LEU A 11 3.63 -8.58 6.18
N SER A 12 3.39 -7.88 7.29
CA SER A 12 2.04 -7.67 7.79
C SER A 12 1.27 -6.63 6.98
N VAL A 13 1.95 -5.65 6.38
CA VAL A 13 1.38 -4.65 5.47
C VAL A 13 1.15 -5.21 4.05
N SER A 14 1.97 -6.15 3.59
CA SER A 14 1.87 -6.65 2.21
C SER A 14 0.56 -7.41 1.94
N LEU A 15 0.04 -8.15 2.92
CA LEU A 15 -1.22 -8.90 2.76
C LEU A 15 -2.45 -8.01 2.52
N PRO A 16 -2.76 -7.00 3.38
CA PRO A 16 -3.89 -6.11 3.11
C PRO A 16 -3.72 -5.31 1.81
N LEU A 17 -2.48 -4.92 1.47
CA LEU A 17 -2.21 -4.25 0.20
C LEU A 17 -2.49 -5.16 -1.02
N ALA A 18 -2.07 -6.43 -0.95
CA ALA A 18 -2.36 -7.42 -1.98
C ALA A 18 -3.87 -7.65 -2.15
N ASN A 19 -4.64 -7.63 -1.05
CA ASN A 19 -6.10 -7.71 -1.12
C ASN A 19 -6.72 -6.50 -1.83
N LEU A 20 -6.21 -5.29 -1.60
CA LEU A 20 -6.66 -4.09 -2.33
C LEU A 20 -6.37 -4.23 -3.82
N HIS A 21 -5.15 -4.61 -4.18
CA HIS A 21 -4.76 -4.79 -5.57
C HIS A 21 -5.57 -5.90 -6.25
N PHE A 22 -5.91 -6.98 -5.54
CA PHE A 22 -6.76 -8.07 -6.05
C PHE A 22 -8.17 -7.59 -6.44
N ILE A 23 -8.73 -6.63 -5.70
CA ILE A 23 -10.03 -6.02 -6.05
C ILE A 23 -9.90 -4.78 -6.95
N GLY A 24 -8.70 -4.56 -7.53
CA GLY A 24 -8.45 -3.46 -8.46
C GLY A 24 -8.34 -2.08 -7.82
N ILE A 25 -8.09 -2.01 -6.51
CA ILE A 25 -7.93 -0.76 -5.76
C ILE A 25 -6.45 -0.51 -5.49
N CYS A 26 -5.98 0.66 -5.88
CA CYS A 26 -4.64 1.16 -5.60
C CYS A 26 -4.70 2.19 -4.46
N HIS A 27 -3.97 2.00 -3.35
CA HIS A 27 -4.05 2.88 -2.16
C HIS A 27 -3.42 4.27 -2.37
N ARG A 28 -2.29 4.33 -3.10
CA ARG A 28 -1.54 5.54 -3.50
C ARG A 28 -0.99 6.47 -2.39
N ASP A 29 -1.32 6.23 -1.12
CA ASP A 29 -0.76 6.97 0.03
C ASP A 29 -0.33 6.03 1.17
N LEU A 30 0.60 5.11 0.88
CA LEU A 30 1.12 4.20 1.89
C LEU A 30 2.24 4.87 2.69
N LYS A 31 1.99 5.05 3.98
CA LYS A 31 2.91 5.67 4.94
C LYS A 31 2.66 5.12 6.34
N PRO A 32 3.61 5.20 7.28
CA PRO A 32 3.44 4.68 8.63
C PRO A 32 2.16 5.19 9.34
N GLU A 33 1.77 6.43 9.07
CA GLU A 33 0.57 7.06 9.64
C GLU A 33 -0.73 6.38 9.18
N ASN A 34 -0.72 5.74 8.00
CA ASN A 34 -1.85 5.03 7.42
C ASN A 34 -1.84 3.53 7.72
N VAL A 35 -0.89 3.06 8.55
CA VAL A 35 -0.77 1.66 8.99
C VAL A 35 -1.17 1.57 10.46
N LEU A 36 -2.40 1.13 10.72
CA LEU A 36 -2.92 0.97 12.06
C LEU A 36 -2.50 -0.37 12.65
N LEU A 37 -1.96 -0.33 13.86
CA LEU A 37 -1.63 -1.52 14.65
C LEU A 37 -2.71 -1.80 15.67
N ARG A 38 -3.35 -2.97 15.56
CA ARG A 38 -4.30 -3.47 16.56
C ARG A 38 -3.56 -4.32 17.58
N GLN A 39 -3.73 -3.98 18.86
CA GLN A 39 -3.17 -4.74 19.96
C GLN A 39 -3.70 -6.19 19.95
N SER A 40 -2.78 -7.15 20.00
CA SER A 40 -3.12 -8.56 20.18
C SER A 40 -3.70 -8.77 21.59
N ALA A 41 -4.78 -9.53 21.70
CA ALA A 41 -5.33 -9.96 22.99
C ALA A 41 -4.33 -10.83 23.79
N ASN A 42 -3.32 -11.39 23.11
CA ASN A 42 -2.22 -12.12 23.72
C ASN A 42 -0.95 -11.27 23.67
N ALA A 43 -0.45 -10.85 24.85
CA ALA A 43 0.72 -10.00 25.01
C ALA A 43 2.03 -10.66 24.53
N ASN A 44 2.03 -11.98 24.32
CA ASN A 44 3.20 -12.74 23.87
C ASN A 44 3.22 -13.02 22.36
N LYS A 45 2.25 -12.50 21.60
CA LYS A 45 2.20 -12.69 20.14
C LYS A 45 2.97 -11.58 19.44
N LEU A 46 3.97 -11.96 18.65
CA LEU A 46 4.66 -11.06 17.70
C LEU A 46 3.66 -10.47 16.70
N LEU A 47 3.98 -9.29 16.15
CA LEU A 47 3.14 -8.61 15.16
C LEU A 47 2.83 -9.57 14.00
N CYS A 48 1.55 -9.74 13.66
CA CYS A 48 1.15 -10.47 12.45
C CYS A 48 0.16 -9.66 11.61
N HIS A 49 -0.10 -10.11 10.38
CA HIS A 49 -1.03 -9.45 9.46
C HIS A 49 -2.44 -9.17 10.03
N GLN A 50 -2.89 -9.93 11.04
CA GLN A 50 -4.17 -9.70 11.72
C GLN A 50 -4.14 -8.47 12.65
N ASN A 51 -2.94 -8.02 12.99
CA ASN A 51 -2.69 -6.84 13.81
C ASN A 51 -2.48 -5.58 12.96
N VAL A 52 -2.53 -5.67 11.62
CA VAL A 52 -2.31 -4.53 10.73
C VAL A 52 -3.57 -4.22 9.94
N GLN A 53 -3.95 -2.94 9.90
CA GLN A 53 -5.05 -2.45 9.07
C GLN A 53 -4.58 -1.20 8.32
N LEU A 54 -4.92 -1.10 7.04
CA LEU A 54 -4.70 0.12 6.26
C LEU A 54 -5.88 1.08 6.46
N CYS A 55 -5.59 2.37 6.51
CA CYS A 55 -6.59 3.42 6.59
C CYS A 55 -6.29 4.59 5.65
N ASP A 56 -7.23 5.53 5.57
CA ASP A 56 -7.16 6.72 4.71
C ASP A 56 -7.15 6.40 3.21
N PHE A 57 -8.34 6.04 2.73
CA PHE A 57 -8.61 5.71 1.33
C PHE A 57 -8.91 6.96 0.48
N GLY A 58 -8.67 8.17 1.00
CA GLY A 58 -9.00 9.42 0.30
C GLY A 58 -8.23 9.61 -1.01
N GLN A 59 -7.07 8.98 -1.11
CA GLN A 59 -6.21 9.00 -2.29
C GLN A 59 -6.32 7.71 -3.11
N CYS A 60 -7.29 6.83 -2.89
CA CYS A 60 -7.38 5.59 -3.66
C CYS A 60 -7.77 5.83 -5.13
N ALA A 61 -7.48 4.86 -5.99
CA ALA A 61 -8.00 4.77 -7.36
C ALA A 61 -8.51 3.36 -7.65
N GLU A 62 -9.60 3.27 -8.41
CA GLU A 62 -10.19 2.02 -8.90
C GLU A 62 -9.66 1.68 -10.31
N ASN A 63 -9.92 0.46 -10.79
CA ASN A 63 -9.64 -0.02 -12.16
C ASN A 63 -8.17 -0.23 -12.54
N CYS A 64 -7.30 -0.59 -11.58
CA CYS A 64 -5.97 -1.05 -11.94
C CYS A 64 -5.97 -2.47 -12.63
N GLN A 65 -7.11 -3.19 -12.67
CA GLN A 65 -7.30 -4.50 -13.30
C GLN A 65 -8.58 -4.58 -14.17
N SER A 66 -8.61 -3.95 -15.33
CA SER A 66 -9.62 -4.25 -16.35
C SER A 66 -9.08 -5.29 -17.32
N SER A 67 -9.62 -6.52 -17.28
CA SER A 67 -9.23 -7.61 -18.18
C SER A 67 -9.41 -7.32 -19.68
N ASP A 68 -10.13 -6.24 -20.03
CA ASP A 68 -10.40 -5.83 -21.41
C ASP A 68 -9.86 -4.43 -21.76
N SER A 69 -9.10 -3.78 -20.88
CA SER A 69 -8.49 -2.47 -21.15
C SER A 69 -7.06 -2.48 -20.66
N GLU A 70 -6.12 -2.15 -21.55
CA GLU A 70 -4.69 -1.98 -21.25
C GLU A 70 -4.48 -1.33 -19.88
N ASN A 71 -3.56 -1.89 -19.06
CA ASN A 71 -3.12 -1.37 -17.76
C ASN A 71 -3.43 0.12 -17.62
N GLN A 72 -4.47 0.47 -16.86
CA GLN A 72 -4.92 1.85 -16.81
C GLN A 72 -3.87 2.68 -16.07
N TRP A 73 -3.12 3.45 -16.85
CA TRP A 73 -2.06 4.31 -16.33
C TRP A 73 -2.69 5.50 -15.61
N LEU A 74 -2.20 5.77 -14.40
CA LEU A 74 -2.63 6.89 -13.57
C LEU A 74 -1.78 8.12 -13.92
N THR A 75 -2.40 9.29 -14.03
CA THR A 75 -1.73 10.56 -14.38
C THR A 75 -1.69 11.56 -13.22
N GLU A 76 -2.43 11.28 -12.15
CA GLU A 76 -2.60 12.20 -11.02
C GLU A 76 -1.46 12.09 -10.02
N LEU A 77 -0.79 13.21 -9.74
CA LEU A 77 0.18 13.30 -8.64
C LEU A 77 -0.57 13.31 -7.30
N CYS A 78 -0.40 12.23 -6.52
CA CYS A 78 -1.08 12.01 -5.25
C CYS A 78 -0.15 11.35 -4.22
N GLY A 79 -0.50 11.45 -2.93
CA GLY A 79 0.24 10.83 -1.83
C GLY A 79 0.96 11.86 -0.95
N SER A 80 1.75 11.36 0.00
CA SER A 80 2.46 12.20 0.97
C SER A 80 3.92 12.45 0.58
N PRO A 81 4.43 13.70 0.70
CA PRO A 81 5.84 14.02 0.48
C PRO A 81 6.77 13.10 1.28
N GLY A 82 7.80 12.57 0.63
CA GLY A 82 8.74 11.62 1.23
C GLY A 82 8.35 10.15 1.11
N PHE A 83 7.11 9.84 0.68
CA PHE A 83 6.60 8.49 0.44
C PHE A 83 6.13 8.25 -0.99
N PHE A 84 6.31 9.23 -1.88
CA PHE A 84 6.00 9.08 -3.30
C PHE A 84 6.85 7.98 -3.93
N ALA A 85 6.24 7.21 -4.82
CA ALA A 85 6.95 6.26 -5.65
C ALA A 85 7.87 7.00 -6.65
N GLN A 86 9.01 6.38 -6.99
CA GLN A 86 10.03 7.01 -7.82
C GLN A 86 9.49 7.39 -9.21
N GLU A 87 8.65 6.55 -9.80
CA GLU A 87 8.03 6.76 -11.10
C GLU A 87 7.12 7.99 -11.13
N MET A 88 6.47 8.31 -10.00
CA MET A 88 5.64 9.52 -9.88
C MET A 88 6.49 10.80 -9.89
N ILE A 89 7.68 10.75 -9.29
CA ILE A 89 8.60 11.89 -9.22
C ILE A 89 9.39 12.04 -10.53
N LEU A 90 9.86 10.92 -11.09
CA LEU A 90 10.80 10.91 -12.21
C LEU A 90 10.12 11.06 -13.56
N TRP A 91 8.91 10.49 -13.71
CA TRP A 91 8.24 10.42 -15.01
C TRP A 91 6.96 11.24 -15.08
N GLY A 92 6.23 11.42 -13.96
CA GLY A 92 5.21 12.47 -13.75
C GLY A 92 3.99 12.50 -14.69
N GLU A 93 4.05 11.83 -15.84
CA GLU A 93 3.01 11.83 -16.86
C GLU A 93 2.07 10.64 -16.66
N THR A 94 2.63 9.44 -16.39
CA THR A 94 1.87 8.22 -16.15
C THR A 94 2.60 7.25 -15.22
N TYR A 95 1.85 6.52 -14.40
CA TYR A 95 2.40 5.44 -13.56
C TYR A 95 1.40 4.29 -13.37
N ASN A 96 1.91 3.12 -13.02
CA ASN A 96 1.11 1.93 -12.76
C ASN A 96 0.83 1.79 -11.26
N GLY A 97 -0.41 2.03 -10.84
CA GLY A 97 -0.80 1.91 -9.42
C GLY A 97 -0.71 0.48 -8.85
N ASN A 98 -0.66 -0.54 -9.71
CA ASN A 98 -0.49 -1.95 -9.34
C ASN A 98 0.98 -2.39 -9.29
N ALA A 99 1.94 -1.53 -9.63
CA ALA A 99 3.34 -1.91 -9.61
C ALA A 99 3.78 -2.19 -8.16
N VAL A 100 3.98 -3.47 -7.85
CA VAL A 100 4.65 -3.91 -6.63
C VAL A 100 6.11 -4.16 -7.02
N ASN A 101 7.01 -3.26 -6.64
CA ASN A 101 8.46 -3.48 -6.72
C ASN A 101 8.97 -4.26 -5.51
#